data_AF-A0A6M0RHT2-F1
#
_entry.id   AF-A0A6M0RHT2-F1
#
_cell.length_a   1.000
_cell.length_b   1.000
_cell.length_c   1.000
_cell.angle_alpha   90.00
_cell.angle_beta   90.00
_cell.angle_gamma   90.00
#
_symmetry.space_group_name_H-M   'P 1'
#
loop_
_entity.id
_entity.type
_entity.pdbx_description
1 polymer ?
#
loop_
_entity_poly.entity_id
_entity_poly.type
_entity_poly.pdbx_seq_one_letter_code
_entity_poly.pdbx_strand_id
1 'polypeptide(L)'
;MARKVLILAANPTGTSPTRLEEEVREIDEGLRRSKHHNQFELFQRWAVRPRDIQQAMLDVEPQIVHFCGYGVEDQGLIFEDTVGQAKLVSGEALAALCNLFSEKLECVVLNGCYSEIQAEEIAKHVLYVIGMEQAISDTAAIEFAVGFYGALGADRSVEFAYKSGCTAIQLVGVPEHLTPVLHQGRKSLLAPSNITENSGSESSEAHYESLIKAITAGRVVPFLGSDINLCDRSIQGDGEFEPWRPQCPYPPSGKELAAYLAKTFPPQPEKVIRLLAHQDSEINADELPTEYPLINEVIHEHAILIYPDSEGKGRLHVGGGLLQYLSQYAYLTKEGELYDRLQCLELGCQPNQLHRFFARLPAIMRDKGYYPPYPLIVTTNYDRALEQAFEDANEPFDLVFYSNTIDAQERDKFVHQPPDGPPQEIQEPNKYKGLSFDERPVILKLYGTADQISEGESLVITEEHYIEYLVSRDLSSLLPAKILGKLRTKRTNVLFLGYLLGNWNQRIILHRIWQNLGLKKRDAWWAVQASPRPLAQKLWQSYNIVVHDWPLKDYIAELDRRVKNIPAKRRQDL
;
A
#
# COMPACT_ATOMS: atom_id res chain seq x y z
N MET A 1 -2.29 35.67 -15.21
CA MET A 1 -2.09 35.33 -16.64
C MET A 1 -3.18 34.36 -17.06
N ALA A 2 -3.59 34.36 -18.33
CA ALA A 2 -4.54 33.38 -18.84
C ALA A 2 -3.93 31.97 -18.82
N ARG A 3 -4.74 30.95 -18.52
CA ARG A 3 -4.37 29.53 -18.59
C ARG A 3 -4.29 29.12 -20.05
N LYS A 4 -3.16 28.54 -20.45
CA LYS A 4 -2.95 28.06 -21.81
C LYS A 4 -3.42 26.62 -21.93
N VAL A 5 -4.25 26.37 -22.93
CA VAL A 5 -4.76 25.05 -23.29
C VAL A 5 -4.12 24.66 -24.62
N LEU A 6 -3.39 23.56 -24.66
CA LEU A 6 -2.80 23.00 -25.87
C LEU A 6 -3.61 21.78 -26.32
N ILE A 7 -4.27 21.89 -27.46
CA ILE A 7 -4.93 20.76 -28.13
C ILE A 7 -3.98 20.14 -29.15
N LEU A 8 -3.84 18.82 -29.08
CA LEU A 8 -3.06 17.99 -29.97
C LEU A 8 -4.01 16.99 -30.65
N ALA A 9 -4.19 17.15 -31.96
CA ALA A 9 -5.05 16.31 -32.78
C ALA A 9 -4.21 15.49 -33.77
N ALA A 10 -4.41 14.18 -33.80
CA ALA A 10 -3.78 13.28 -34.76
C ALA A 10 -4.83 12.44 -35.48
N ASN A 11 -4.79 12.43 -36.82
CA ASN A 11 -5.72 11.66 -37.64
C ASN A 11 -4.95 10.93 -38.76
N PRO A 12 -4.22 9.86 -38.41
CA PRO A 12 -3.35 9.17 -39.35
C PRO A 12 -4.13 8.55 -40.51
N THR A 13 -3.46 8.43 -41.65
CA THR A 13 -4.05 7.83 -42.85
C THR A 13 -4.39 6.36 -42.59
N GLY A 14 -5.61 5.94 -42.95
CA GLY A 14 -6.06 4.55 -42.80
C GLY A 14 -6.82 4.25 -41.50
N THR A 15 -7.01 5.22 -40.62
CA THR A 15 -7.98 5.13 -39.51
C THR A 15 -9.38 5.50 -40.00
N SER A 16 -10.42 5.07 -39.27
CA SER A 16 -11.79 5.53 -39.52
C SER A 16 -11.86 7.07 -39.49
N PRO A 17 -12.85 7.74 -40.10
CA PRO A 17 -13.00 9.19 -39.90
C PRO A 17 -13.46 9.47 -38.46
N THR A 18 -12.68 10.22 -37.68
CA THR A 18 -13.08 10.79 -36.38
C THR A 18 -13.44 12.26 -36.53
N ARG A 19 -14.47 12.72 -35.82
CA ARG A 19 -14.93 14.12 -35.81
C ARG A 19 -14.04 15.03 -34.93
N LEU A 20 -12.72 14.90 -35.02
CA LEU A 20 -11.78 15.69 -34.22
C LEU A 20 -11.89 17.20 -34.49
N GLU A 21 -12.10 17.59 -35.76
CA GLU A 21 -12.35 19.00 -36.13
C GLU A 21 -13.54 19.60 -35.39
N GLU A 22 -14.58 18.80 -35.21
CA GLU A 22 -15.77 19.22 -34.49
C GLU A 22 -15.52 19.31 -33.00
N GLU A 23 -14.88 18.31 -32.39
CA GLU A 23 -14.49 18.36 -30.98
C GLU A 23 -13.70 19.65 -30.67
N VAL A 24 -12.66 19.95 -31.45
CA VAL A 24 -11.84 21.14 -31.24
C VAL A 24 -12.62 22.44 -31.46
N ARG A 25 -13.51 22.48 -32.46
CA ARG A 25 -14.39 23.63 -32.70
C ARG A 25 -15.32 23.87 -31.52
N GLU A 26 -15.97 22.83 -31.01
CA GLU A 26 -16.90 22.96 -29.89
C GLU A 26 -16.18 23.35 -28.58
N ILE A 27 -14.93 22.91 -28.37
CA ILE A 27 -14.08 23.39 -27.27
C ILE A 27 -13.80 24.91 -27.39
N ASP A 28 -13.37 25.38 -28.57
CA ASP A 28 -13.10 26.81 -28.81
C ASP A 28 -14.37 27.66 -28.61
N GLU A 29 -15.50 27.22 -29.16
CA GLU A 29 -16.78 27.90 -28.97
C GLU A 29 -17.23 27.91 -27.50
N GLY A 30 -17.08 26.79 -26.79
CA GLY A 30 -17.43 26.66 -25.37
C GLY A 30 -16.62 27.60 -24.49
N LEU A 31 -15.31 27.68 -24.72
CA LEU A 31 -14.42 28.60 -23.99
C LEU A 31 -14.72 30.07 -24.32
N ARG A 32 -15.01 30.41 -25.58
CA ARG A 32 -15.37 31.79 -26.00
C ARG A 32 -16.71 32.26 -25.43
N ARG A 33 -17.70 31.37 -25.34
CA ARG A 33 -19.03 31.69 -24.78
C ARG A 33 -19.02 31.76 -23.25
N SER A 34 -17.96 31.31 -22.60
CA SER A 34 -17.86 31.28 -21.15
C SER A 34 -17.74 32.68 -20.52
N LYS A 35 -18.25 32.81 -19.30
CA LYS A 35 -18.25 34.09 -18.54
C LYS A 35 -16.85 34.65 -18.34
N HIS A 36 -15.82 33.79 -18.37
CA HIS A 36 -14.43 34.16 -18.13
C HIS A 36 -13.52 33.83 -19.32
N HIS A 37 -14.00 33.98 -20.56
CA HIS A 37 -13.24 33.67 -21.78
C HIS A 37 -11.83 34.29 -21.84
N ASN A 38 -11.62 35.47 -21.25
CA ASN A 38 -10.31 36.12 -21.18
C ASN A 38 -9.29 35.41 -20.25
N GLN A 39 -9.69 34.36 -19.54
CA GLN A 39 -8.82 33.56 -18.67
C GLN A 39 -8.21 32.35 -19.37
N PHE A 40 -8.56 32.05 -20.62
CA PHE A 40 -8.03 30.92 -21.37
C PHE A 40 -7.46 31.35 -22.72
N GLU A 41 -6.34 30.76 -23.10
CA GLU A 41 -5.73 30.92 -24.42
C GLU A 41 -5.58 29.54 -25.07
N LEU A 42 -6.22 29.35 -26.22
CA LEU A 42 -6.29 28.05 -26.89
C LEU A 42 -5.25 27.96 -28.01
N PHE A 43 -4.40 26.95 -27.94
CA PHE A 43 -3.41 26.60 -28.95
C PHE A 43 -3.77 25.25 -29.55
N GLN A 44 -3.72 25.14 -30.88
CA GLN A 44 -4.07 23.90 -31.57
C GLN A 44 -2.88 23.44 -32.43
N ARG A 45 -2.63 22.14 -32.47
CA ARG A 45 -1.73 21.49 -33.43
C ARG A 45 -2.46 20.30 -34.05
N TRP A 46 -2.43 20.27 -35.38
CA TRP A 46 -3.05 19.23 -36.20
C TRP A 46 -1.98 18.36 -36.83
N ALA A 47 -2.34 17.14 -37.23
CA ALA A 47 -1.43 16.18 -37.84
C ALA A 47 -0.16 15.97 -36.99
N VAL A 48 -0.35 15.85 -35.68
CA VAL A 48 0.75 15.88 -34.71
C VAL A 48 1.59 14.61 -34.83
N ARG A 49 2.90 14.78 -35.05
CA ARG A 49 3.90 13.71 -34.94
C ARG A 49 4.56 13.74 -33.57
N PRO A 50 5.19 12.65 -33.10
CA PRO A 50 5.80 12.62 -31.76
C PRO A 50 6.77 13.79 -31.48
N ARG A 51 7.58 14.19 -32.47
CA ARG A 51 8.51 15.34 -32.35
C ARG A 51 7.79 16.69 -32.20
N ASP A 52 6.61 16.81 -32.79
CA ASP A 52 5.83 18.05 -32.76
C ASP A 52 5.17 18.24 -31.38
N ILE A 53 4.90 17.15 -30.65
CA ILE A 53 4.37 17.19 -29.27
C ILE A 53 5.37 17.92 -28.36
N GLN A 54 6.61 17.45 -28.34
CA GLN A 54 7.64 18.04 -27.48
C GLN A 54 7.91 19.50 -27.83
N GLN A 55 7.98 19.83 -29.13
CA GLN A 55 8.16 21.22 -29.57
C GLN A 55 6.98 22.11 -29.17
N ALA A 56 5.74 21.63 -29.34
CA ALA A 56 4.56 22.39 -28.94
C ALA A 56 4.49 22.63 -27.43
N MET A 57 4.90 21.65 -26.62
CA MET A 57 5.01 21.81 -25.16
C MET A 57 6.05 22.87 -24.77
N LEU A 58 7.20 22.92 -25.47
CA LEU A 58 8.24 23.94 -25.28
C LEU A 58 7.78 25.34 -25.70
N ASP A 59 7.11 25.46 -26.85
CA ASP A 59 6.67 26.74 -27.40
C ASP A 59 5.54 27.38 -26.58
N VAL A 60 4.61 26.54 -26.10
CA VAL A 60 3.38 27.00 -25.45
C VAL A 60 3.52 27.04 -23.93
N GLU A 61 4.24 26.08 -23.33
CA GLU A 61 4.26 25.81 -21.88
C GLU A 61 2.83 25.77 -21.27
N PRO A 62 1.98 24.82 -21.70
CA PRO A 62 0.57 24.81 -21.35
C PRO A 62 0.30 24.37 -19.90
N GLN A 63 -0.80 24.88 -19.32
CA GLN A 63 -1.35 24.37 -18.07
C GLN A 63 -2.29 23.18 -18.31
N ILE A 64 -2.92 23.11 -19.48
CA ILE A 64 -3.83 22.02 -19.86
C ILE A 64 -3.41 21.47 -21.21
N VAL A 65 -3.27 20.16 -21.33
CA VAL A 65 -3.05 19.48 -22.61
C VAL A 65 -4.22 18.57 -22.91
N HIS A 66 -4.74 18.63 -24.12
CA HIS A 66 -5.83 17.79 -24.60
C HIS A 66 -5.38 17.01 -25.83
N PHE A 67 -5.30 15.70 -25.71
CA PHE A 67 -5.06 14.80 -26.82
C PHE A 67 -6.41 14.30 -27.34
N CYS A 68 -6.64 14.43 -28.63
CA CYS A 68 -7.82 13.91 -29.32
C CYS A 68 -7.36 13.06 -30.52
N GLY A 69 -7.83 11.81 -30.59
CA GLY A 69 -7.38 10.85 -31.58
C GLY A 69 -7.52 9.40 -31.12
N TYR A 70 -6.79 8.49 -31.78
CA TYR A 70 -6.88 7.06 -31.50
C TYR A 70 -5.97 6.62 -30.37
N GLY A 71 -6.46 5.71 -29.54
CA GLY A 71 -5.66 4.88 -28.65
C GLY A 71 -5.77 3.40 -29.00
N VAL A 72 -4.80 2.62 -28.57
CA VAL A 72 -4.76 1.15 -28.72
C VAL A 72 -4.65 0.54 -27.33
N GLU A 73 -5.49 -0.47 -27.05
CA GLU A 73 -5.46 -1.24 -25.81
C GLU A 73 -4.02 -1.57 -25.39
N ASP A 74 -3.67 -1.19 -24.16
CA ASP A 74 -2.40 -1.45 -23.47
C ASP A 74 -1.12 -0.98 -24.17
N GLN A 75 -1.21 -0.28 -25.29
CA GLN A 75 -0.06 0.02 -26.16
C GLN A 75 0.28 1.51 -26.24
N GLY A 76 -0.70 2.42 -26.12
CA GLY A 76 -0.45 3.87 -26.17
C GLY A 76 -1.42 4.65 -27.06
N LEU A 77 -1.03 5.89 -27.37
CA LEU A 77 -1.77 6.77 -28.29
C LEU A 77 -1.14 6.77 -29.68
N ILE A 78 -1.97 6.90 -30.70
CA ILE A 78 -1.54 6.94 -32.09
C ILE A 78 -1.40 8.39 -32.56
N PHE A 79 -0.22 8.70 -33.10
CA PHE A 79 0.15 9.95 -33.73
C PHE A 79 0.50 9.73 -35.21
N GLU A 80 0.87 10.77 -35.93
CA GLU A 80 1.36 10.65 -37.31
C GLU A 80 2.87 10.46 -37.37
N ASP A 81 3.36 9.74 -38.38
CA ASP A 81 4.77 9.77 -38.76
C ASP A 81 5.04 10.81 -39.87
N THR A 82 6.24 10.79 -40.46
CA THR A 82 6.61 11.75 -41.52
C THR A 82 5.87 11.58 -42.83
N VAL A 83 5.15 10.47 -43.02
CA VAL A 83 4.35 10.15 -44.21
C VAL A 83 2.85 10.11 -43.90
N GLY A 84 2.44 10.55 -42.71
CA GLY A 84 1.04 10.61 -42.28
C GLY A 84 0.45 9.25 -41.87
N GLN A 85 1.29 8.24 -41.61
CA GLN A 85 0.85 6.91 -41.15
C GLN A 85 0.78 6.85 -39.63
N ALA A 86 0.07 5.85 -39.11
CA ALA A 86 -0.09 5.62 -37.67
C ALA A 86 1.25 5.32 -37.00
N LYS A 87 1.58 6.12 -35.98
CA LYS A 87 2.76 5.96 -35.14
C LYS A 87 2.34 5.89 -33.68
N LEU A 88 2.51 4.71 -33.08
CA LEU A 88 2.26 4.50 -31.67
C LEU A 88 3.30 5.23 -30.80
N VAL A 89 2.85 5.90 -29.76
CA VAL A 89 3.66 6.43 -28.66
C VAL A 89 3.17 5.80 -27.36
N SER A 90 4.09 5.15 -26.66
CA SER A 90 3.75 4.41 -25.44
C SER A 90 3.37 5.33 -24.27
N GLY A 91 2.67 4.76 -23.29
CA GLY A 91 2.30 5.48 -22.07
C GLY A 91 3.51 6.01 -21.30
N GLU A 92 4.59 5.23 -21.23
CA GLU A 92 5.83 5.62 -20.54
C GLU A 92 6.48 6.83 -21.23
N ALA A 93 6.47 6.87 -22.57
CA ALA A 93 7.02 7.99 -23.31
C ALA A 93 6.19 9.28 -23.10
N LEU A 94 4.86 9.16 -23.08
CA LEU A 94 3.96 10.29 -22.78
C LEU A 94 4.12 10.79 -21.33
N ALA A 95 4.26 9.87 -20.37
CA ALA A 95 4.49 10.22 -18.98
C ALA A 95 5.85 10.89 -18.77
N ALA A 96 6.91 10.37 -19.39
CA ALA A 96 8.24 10.99 -19.36
C ALA A 96 8.19 12.42 -19.95
N LEU A 97 7.46 12.63 -21.05
CA LEU A 97 7.26 13.96 -21.62
C LEU A 97 6.50 14.87 -20.65
N CYS A 98 5.36 14.43 -20.12
CA CYS A 98 4.55 15.24 -19.20
C CYS A 98 5.31 15.60 -17.92
N ASN A 99 6.18 14.71 -17.43
CA ASN A 99 7.03 14.96 -16.27
C ASN A 99 7.96 16.16 -16.47
N LEU A 100 8.51 16.35 -17.68
CA LEU A 100 9.37 17.50 -18.01
C LEU A 100 8.65 18.85 -17.84
N PHE A 101 7.32 18.88 -17.90
CA PHE A 101 6.50 20.09 -17.80
C PHE A 101 5.62 20.12 -16.54
N SER A 102 5.82 19.18 -15.61
CA SER A 102 4.97 18.98 -14.42
C SER A 102 4.87 20.21 -13.50
N GLU A 103 5.82 21.14 -13.56
CA GLU A 103 5.77 22.40 -12.81
C GLU A 103 4.60 23.30 -13.23
N LYS A 104 4.30 23.36 -14.54
CA LYS A 104 3.25 24.23 -15.11
C LYS A 104 2.03 23.45 -15.56
N LEU A 105 2.21 22.20 -15.97
CA LEU A 105 1.14 21.33 -16.45
C LEU A 105 0.26 20.85 -15.28
N GLU A 106 -0.99 21.31 -15.27
CA GLU A 106 -1.97 21.01 -14.22
C GLU A 106 -2.91 19.88 -14.62
N CYS A 107 -3.29 19.82 -15.90
CA CYS A 107 -4.27 18.85 -16.38
C CYS A 107 -3.88 18.27 -17.75
N VAL A 108 -4.04 16.96 -17.91
CA VAL A 108 -3.97 16.26 -19.19
C VAL A 108 -5.29 15.54 -19.46
N VAL A 109 -5.86 15.70 -20.65
CA VAL A 109 -7.04 14.97 -21.10
C VAL A 109 -6.63 14.09 -22.27
N LEU A 110 -6.73 12.77 -22.09
CA LEU A 110 -6.52 11.79 -23.14
C LEU A 110 -7.89 11.36 -23.68
N ASN A 111 -8.41 12.12 -24.64
CA ASN A 111 -9.69 11.81 -25.28
C ASN A 111 -9.47 10.85 -26.46
N GLY A 112 -9.08 9.63 -26.13
CA GLY A 112 -8.88 8.53 -27.08
C GLY A 112 -9.18 7.19 -26.41
N CYS A 113 -9.63 6.21 -27.19
CA CYS A 113 -10.05 4.90 -26.68
C CYS A 113 -8.94 4.21 -25.85
N TYR A 114 -9.32 3.58 -24.74
CA TYR A 114 -8.41 2.79 -23.89
C TYR A 114 -7.19 3.55 -23.37
N SER A 115 -7.36 4.85 -23.10
CA SER A 115 -6.30 5.74 -22.66
C SER A 115 -6.11 5.78 -21.13
N GLU A 116 -6.90 5.03 -20.36
CA GLU A 116 -6.81 5.02 -18.88
C GLU A 116 -5.43 4.57 -18.39
N ILE A 117 -4.84 3.53 -18.99
CA ILE A 117 -3.52 3.01 -18.59
C ILE A 117 -2.43 4.08 -18.76
N GLN A 118 -2.49 4.85 -19.85
CA GLN A 118 -1.59 5.97 -20.07
C GLN A 118 -1.91 7.11 -19.11
N ALA A 119 -3.19 7.32 -18.78
CA ALA A 119 -3.60 8.30 -17.78
C ALA A 119 -3.05 7.98 -16.38
N GLU A 120 -3.02 6.71 -15.97
CA GLU A 120 -2.39 6.27 -14.72
C GLU A 120 -0.90 6.58 -14.67
N GLU A 121 -0.19 6.32 -15.78
CA GLU A 121 1.26 6.57 -15.86
C GLU A 121 1.58 8.07 -15.83
N ILE A 122 0.83 8.89 -16.58
CA ILE A 122 0.99 10.36 -16.59
C ILE A 122 0.59 10.96 -15.23
N ALA A 123 -0.41 10.40 -14.55
CA ALA A 123 -0.87 10.88 -13.24
C ALA A 123 0.18 10.70 -12.13
N LYS A 124 1.28 9.97 -12.38
CA LYS A 124 2.44 10.00 -11.48
C LYS A 124 3.11 11.37 -11.43
N HIS A 125 2.91 12.20 -12.46
CA HIS A 125 3.64 13.44 -12.68
C HIS A 125 2.74 14.69 -12.83
N VAL A 126 1.50 14.54 -13.30
CA VAL A 126 0.55 15.64 -13.52
C VAL A 126 -0.61 15.57 -12.52
N LEU A 127 -1.05 16.72 -11.99
CA LEU A 127 -2.05 16.81 -10.92
C LEU A 127 -3.41 16.22 -11.31
N TYR A 128 -3.87 16.43 -12.55
CA TYR A 128 -5.11 15.85 -13.05
C TYR A 128 -4.89 15.19 -14.41
N VAL A 129 -5.25 13.93 -14.55
CA VAL A 129 -5.21 13.23 -15.83
C VAL A 129 -6.53 12.52 -16.06
N ILE A 130 -7.14 12.72 -17.23
CA ILE A 130 -8.39 12.08 -17.61
C ILE A 130 -8.09 11.13 -18.74
N GLY A 131 -8.43 9.85 -18.59
CA GLY A 131 -8.34 8.84 -19.65
C GLY A 131 -9.69 8.17 -19.90
N MET A 132 -9.75 7.33 -20.92
CA MET A 132 -10.93 6.55 -21.28
C MET A 132 -10.68 5.08 -20.95
N GLU A 133 -11.47 4.49 -20.05
CA GLU A 133 -11.35 3.08 -19.62
C GLU A 133 -11.58 2.11 -20.80
N GLN A 134 -12.43 2.50 -21.75
CA GLN A 134 -12.84 1.68 -22.88
C GLN A 134 -12.93 2.52 -24.16
N ALA A 135 -13.39 1.90 -25.26
CA ALA A 135 -13.73 2.62 -26.48
C ALA A 135 -14.81 3.69 -26.21
N ILE A 136 -14.61 4.88 -26.75
CA ILE A 136 -15.54 6.00 -26.67
C ILE A 136 -15.97 6.43 -28.07
N SER A 137 -17.25 6.72 -28.26
CA SER A 137 -17.79 7.23 -29.52
C SER A 137 -17.46 8.71 -29.72
N ASP A 138 -17.38 9.16 -30.98
CA ASP A 138 -17.19 10.58 -31.31
C ASP A 138 -18.20 11.49 -30.60
N THR A 139 -19.46 11.07 -30.54
CA THR A 139 -20.52 11.83 -29.85
C THR A 139 -20.21 11.97 -28.36
N ALA A 140 -19.85 10.90 -27.67
CA ALA A 140 -19.50 10.99 -26.25
C ALA A 140 -18.22 11.79 -26.01
N ALA A 141 -17.20 11.65 -26.86
CA ALA A 141 -15.96 12.40 -26.77
C ALA A 141 -16.19 13.91 -26.91
N ILE A 142 -17.02 14.32 -27.89
CA ILE A 142 -17.40 15.73 -28.10
C ILE A 142 -18.20 16.26 -26.90
N GLU A 143 -19.24 15.55 -26.47
CA GLU A 143 -20.09 16.00 -25.35
C GLU A 143 -19.32 16.08 -24.03
N PHE A 144 -18.40 15.14 -23.79
CA PHE A 144 -17.48 15.21 -22.67
C PHE A 144 -16.64 16.49 -22.70
N ALA A 145 -15.98 16.76 -23.83
CA ALA A 145 -15.13 17.93 -24.01
C ALA A 145 -15.91 19.23 -23.82
N VAL A 146 -17.11 19.33 -24.41
CA VAL A 146 -18.01 20.49 -24.26
C VAL A 146 -18.39 20.71 -22.79
N GLY A 147 -18.83 19.66 -22.09
CA GLY A 147 -19.21 19.75 -20.69
C GLY A 147 -18.03 20.08 -19.77
N PHE A 148 -16.84 19.56 -20.07
CA PHE A 148 -15.60 19.80 -19.34
C PHE A 148 -15.11 21.25 -19.48
N TYR A 149 -14.86 21.70 -20.71
CA TYR A 149 -14.35 23.05 -20.95
C TYR A 149 -15.39 24.14 -20.65
N GLY A 150 -16.68 23.87 -20.86
CA GLY A 150 -17.75 24.77 -20.45
C GLY A 150 -17.75 25.03 -18.93
N ALA A 151 -17.52 23.99 -18.13
CA ALA A 151 -17.40 24.12 -16.69
C ALA A 151 -16.09 24.81 -16.26
N LEU A 152 -14.95 24.50 -16.89
CA LEU A 152 -13.69 25.22 -16.63
C LEU A 152 -13.79 26.70 -16.96
N GLY A 153 -14.40 27.06 -18.10
CA GLY A 153 -14.69 28.44 -18.49
C GLY A 153 -15.66 29.16 -17.53
N ALA A 154 -16.47 28.40 -16.80
CA ALA A 154 -17.33 28.90 -15.73
C ALA A 154 -16.63 29.01 -14.36
N ASP A 155 -15.29 28.92 -14.33
CA ASP A 155 -14.46 28.98 -13.13
C ASP A 155 -14.82 27.88 -12.10
N ARG A 156 -14.94 26.65 -12.60
CA ARG A 156 -15.10 25.45 -11.78
C ARG A 156 -13.80 24.67 -11.71
N SER A 157 -13.64 23.88 -10.65
CA SER A 157 -12.47 23.01 -10.49
C SER A 157 -12.43 21.91 -11.54
N VAL A 158 -11.25 21.30 -11.75
CA VAL A 158 -11.08 20.21 -12.71
C VAL A 158 -11.97 19.02 -12.36
N GLU A 159 -12.14 18.70 -11.07
CA GLU A 159 -13.01 17.61 -10.61
C GLU A 159 -14.48 17.88 -10.92
N PHE A 160 -14.92 19.14 -10.78
CA PHE A 160 -16.27 19.53 -11.16
C PHE A 160 -16.43 19.51 -12.69
N ALA A 161 -15.44 19.99 -13.43
CA ALA A 161 -15.45 19.98 -14.89
C ALA A 161 -15.51 18.54 -15.43
N TYR A 162 -14.75 17.62 -14.85
CA TYR A 162 -14.82 16.19 -15.17
C TYR A 162 -16.25 15.65 -14.98
N LYS A 163 -16.87 15.88 -13.82
CA LYS A 163 -18.25 15.46 -13.57
C LYS A 163 -19.25 16.11 -14.52
N SER A 164 -19.01 17.37 -14.90
CA SER A 164 -19.82 18.10 -15.88
C SER A 164 -19.72 17.46 -17.27
N GLY A 165 -18.53 17.07 -17.71
CA GLY A 165 -18.31 16.30 -18.95
C GLY A 165 -19.04 14.96 -18.94
N CYS A 166 -18.89 14.16 -17.88
CA CYS A 166 -19.63 12.89 -17.75
C CYS A 166 -21.16 13.11 -17.77
N THR A 167 -21.64 14.16 -17.11
CA THR A 167 -23.07 14.50 -17.08
C THR A 167 -23.56 14.94 -18.46
N ALA A 168 -22.76 15.66 -19.25
CA ALA A 168 -23.11 16.07 -20.61
C ALA A 168 -23.36 14.85 -21.52
N ILE A 169 -22.48 13.85 -21.46
CA ILE A 169 -22.69 12.55 -22.16
C ILE A 169 -24.01 11.92 -21.74
N GLN A 170 -24.32 11.91 -20.44
CA GLN A 170 -25.55 11.33 -19.91
C GLN A 170 -26.81 12.07 -20.37
N LEU A 171 -26.74 13.41 -20.46
CA LEU A 171 -27.89 14.25 -20.85
C LEU A 171 -28.31 14.05 -22.30
N VAL A 172 -27.37 13.76 -23.20
CA VAL A 172 -27.68 13.42 -24.60
C VAL A 172 -28.10 11.96 -24.79
N GLY A 173 -28.11 11.17 -23.71
CA GLY A 173 -28.58 9.78 -23.70
C GLY A 173 -27.57 8.75 -24.20
N VAL A 174 -26.28 9.08 -24.24
CA VAL A 174 -25.23 8.14 -24.65
C VAL A 174 -24.75 7.32 -23.43
N PRO A 175 -24.73 5.98 -23.48
CA PRO A 175 -24.41 5.12 -22.33
C PRO A 175 -22.90 5.01 -22.03
N GLU A 176 -22.10 6.01 -22.41
CA GLU A 176 -20.63 6.04 -22.26
C GLU A 176 -20.18 7.07 -21.21
N HIS A 177 -21.11 7.60 -20.41
CA HIS A 177 -20.83 8.62 -19.38
C HIS A 177 -19.89 8.15 -18.24
N LEU A 178 -19.68 6.83 -18.11
CA LEU A 178 -18.74 6.22 -17.17
C LEU A 178 -17.37 5.95 -17.79
N THR A 179 -17.21 6.10 -19.11
CA THR A 179 -15.96 5.81 -19.82
C THR A 179 -14.82 6.76 -19.50
N PRO A 180 -15.03 8.09 -19.35
CA PRO A 180 -13.99 8.98 -18.85
C PRO A 180 -13.70 8.67 -17.38
N VAL A 181 -12.43 8.50 -17.02
CA VAL A 181 -11.94 8.27 -15.67
C VAL A 181 -10.92 9.34 -15.29
N LEU A 182 -11.11 9.97 -14.13
CA LEU A 182 -10.19 10.97 -13.59
C LEU A 182 -9.17 10.34 -12.62
N HIS A 183 -7.89 10.46 -12.96
CA HIS A 183 -6.75 10.17 -12.10
C HIS A 183 -6.20 11.47 -11.52
N GLN A 184 -6.07 11.52 -10.20
CA GLN A 184 -5.48 12.67 -9.51
C GLN A 184 -4.05 12.34 -9.09
N GLY A 185 -3.09 13.01 -9.72
CA GLY A 185 -1.67 12.89 -9.40
C GLY A 185 -1.22 13.74 -8.23
N ARG A 186 0.00 13.51 -7.73
CA ARG A 186 0.64 14.38 -6.74
C ARG A 186 1.75 15.15 -7.45
N LYS A 187 1.64 16.48 -7.52
CA LYS A 187 2.71 17.35 -8.05
C LYS A 187 4.00 17.08 -7.25
N SER A 188 5.09 16.73 -7.93
CA SER A 188 6.40 16.48 -7.31
C SER A 188 6.89 17.76 -6.62
N LEU A 189 6.90 17.77 -5.28
CA LEU A 189 7.40 18.87 -4.45
C LEU A 189 8.94 18.80 -4.35
N LEU A 190 9.64 18.95 -5.47
CA LEU A 190 11.09 19.13 -5.50
C LEU A 190 11.44 20.59 -5.83
N ALA A 191 11.22 21.51 -4.89
CA ALA A 191 11.95 22.78 -4.76
C ALA A 191 11.73 23.36 -3.34
N PRO A 192 12.72 24.09 -2.77
CA PRO A 192 12.89 24.23 -1.33
C PRO A 192 11.86 25.11 -0.63
N SER A 193 11.55 24.66 0.57
CA SER A 193 10.60 25.15 1.57
C SER A 193 10.48 26.66 1.68
N ASN A 194 9.24 27.14 1.54
CA ASN A 194 8.68 28.21 2.37
C ASN A 194 7.16 28.00 2.43
N ILE A 195 6.73 27.01 3.20
CA ILE A 195 5.34 26.95 3.66
C ILE A 195 5.35 27.23 5.15
N THR A 196 4.91 28.45 5.44
CA THR A 196 4.40 28.90 6.72
C THR A 196 3.37 27.92 7.27
N GLU A 197 3.54 27.60 8.56
CA GLU A 197 2.58 26.93 9.44
C GLU A 197 1.15 27.48 9.28
N ASN A 198 0.17 26.56 9.21
CA ASN A 198 -1.20 26.63 9.78
C ASN A 198 -2.34 26.11 8.90
N SER A 199 -2.31 24.83 8.51
CA SER A 199 -3.56 24.12 8.18
C SER A 199 -3.61 22.64 8.54
N GLY A 200 -2.62 22.11 9.29
CA GLY A 200 -2.54 20.70 9.68
C GLY A 200 -2.81 20.40 11.17
N SER A 201 -3.04 21.40 12.02
CA SER A 201 -3.13 21.19 13.48
C SER A 201 -4.49 20.65 13.93
N GLU A 202 -5.61 21.15 13.40
CA GLU A 202 -6.95 20.79 13.91
C GLU A 202 -7.32 19.30 13.71
N SER A 203 -6.97 18.71 12.56
CA SER A 203 -7.26 17.29 12.28
C SER A 203 -6.41 16.32 13.11
N SER A 204 -5.19 16.73 13.46
CA SER A 204 -4.28 15.94 14.30
C SER A 204 -4.66 16.01 15.77
N GLU A 205 -5.11 17.18 16.25
CA GLU A 205 -5.63 17.36 17.60
C GLU A 205 -6.89 16.51 17.84
N ALA A 206 -7.87 16.57 16.93
CA ALA A 206 -9.12 15.81 17.06
C ALA A 206 -8.89 14.29 17.15
N HIS A 207 -7.91 13.78 16.39
CA HIS A 207 -7.51 12.37 16.46
C HIS A 207 -7.00 11.98 17.83
N TYR A 208 -5.99 12.69 18.34
CA TYR A 208 -5.41 12.37 19.64
C TYR A 208 -6.43 12.54 20.76
N GLU A 209 -7.29 13.55 20.72
CA GLU A 209 -8.38 13.67 21.71
C GLU A 209 -9.30 12.44 21.71
N SER A 210 -9.70 11.97 20.52
CA SER A 210 -10.52 10.78 20.38
C SER A 210 -9.79 9.53 20.86
N LEU A 211 -8.51 9.40 20.53
CA LEU A 211 -7.68 8.27 20.95
C LEU A 211 -7.49 8.24 22.46
N ILE A 212 -7.18 9.37 23.11
CA ILE A 212 -7.06 9.47 24.57
C ILE A 212 -8.38 9.11 25.26
N LYS A 213 -9.52 9.58 24.74
CA LYS A 213 -10.86 9.19 25.24
C LYS A 213 -11.12 7.69 25.10
N ALA A 214 -10.60 7.05 24.04
CA ALA A 214 -10.73 5.61 23.85
C ALA A 214 -9.78 4.82 24.76
N ILE A 215 -8.53 5.29 24.96
CA ILE A 215 -7.53 4.68 25.85
C ILE A 215 -8.03 4.68 27.29
N THR A 216 -8.46 5.84 27.79
CA THR A 216 -9.00 6.00 29.16
C THR A 216 -10.26 5.17 29.41
N ALA A 217 -10.99 4.79 28.36
CA ALA A 217 -12.16 3.90 28.44
C ALA A 217 -11.82 2.41 28.25
N GLY A 218 -10.55 2.04 28.06
CA GLY A 218 -10.13 0.65 27.80
C GLY A 218 -10.63 0.08 26.47
N ARG A 219 -10.95 0.95 25.50
CA ARG A 219 -11.61 0.58 24.23
C ARG A 219 -10.64 0.41 23.06
N VAL A 220 -9.37 0.76 23.24
CA VAL A 220 -8.37 0.67 22.17
C VAL A 220 -7.75 -0.71 22.12
N VAL A 221 -7.68 -1.27 20.92
CA VAL A 221 -6.89 -2.46 20.59
C VAL A 221 -5.81 -2.04 19.60
N PRO A 222 -4.54 -1.93 20.02
CA PRO A 222 -3.43 -1.73 19.11
C PRO A 222 -3.26 -2.98 18.25
N PHE A 223 -3.09 -2.76 16.94
CA PHE A 223 -2.86 -3.79 15.94
C PHE A 223 -1.52 -3.52 15.27
N LEU A 224 -0.53 -4.35 15.59
CA LEU A 224 0.87 -4.11 15.34
C LEU A 224 1.35 -4.97 14.16
N GLY A 225 1.84 -4.31 13.11
CA GLY A 225 2.52 -4.97 11.99
C GLY A 225 4.04 -4.86 12.08
N SER A 226 4.75 -5.54 11.18
CA SER A 226 6.21 -5.67 11.25
C SER A 226 6.97 -4.37 11.07
N ASP A 227 6.37 -3.33 10.48
CA ASP A 227 7.05 -2.05 10.27
C ASP A 227 7.13 -1.21 11.55
N ILE A 228 6.50 -1.62 12.67
CA ILE A 228 6.79 -0.99 13.97
C ILE A 228 8.26 -1.15 14.37
N ASN A 229 8.95 -2.15 13.81
CA ASN A 229 10.37 -2.44 14.07
C ASN A 229 11.30 -1.39 13.42
N LEU A 230 10.77 -0.54 12.54
CA LEU A 230 11.45 0.64 12.00
C LEU A 230 11.35 1.86 12.93
N CYS A 231 10.51 1.82 13.96
CA CYS A 231 10.42 2.89 14.94
C CYS A 231 11.75 3.02 15.70
N ASP A 232 12.20 4.27 15.92
CA ASP A 232 13.53 4.67 16.43
C ASP A 232 14.73 4.33 15.54
N ARG A 233 14.52 3.67 14.40
CA ARG A 233 15.61 3.32 13.51
C ARG A 233 16.18 4.56 12.83
N SER A 234 17.51 4.63 12.79
CA SER A 234 18.22 5.72 12.12
C SER A 234 17.93 5.72 10.62
N ILE A 235 17.81 6.92 10.05
CA ILE A 235 17.71 7.14 8.62
C ILE A 235 19.09 7.57 8.12
N GLN A 236 19.58 6.91 7.06
CA GLN A 236 20.86 7.19 6.43
C GLN A 236 20.76 8.43 5.53
N GLY A 237 21.90 8.94 5.04
CA GLY A 237 21.96 10.18 4.26
C GLY A 237 21.22 10.13 2.92
N ASP A 238 20.81 8.95 2.46
CA ASP A 238 20.01 8.69 1.26
C ASP A 238 18.50 8.63 1.54
N GLY A 239 18.07 8.77 2.80
CA GLY A 239 16.67 8.72 3.20
C GLY A 239 16.16 7.29 3.51
N GLU A 240 17.00 6.27 3.43
CA GLU A 240 16.63 4.89 3.75
C GLU A 240 16.92 4.55 5.23
N PHE A 241 16.16 3.59 5.78
CA PHE A 241 16.42 3.10 7.14
C PHE A 241 17.70 2.27 7.19
N GLU A 242 18.37 2.31 8.35
CA GLU A 242 19.52 1.45 8.59
C GLU A 242 19.16 -0.04 8.35
N PRO A 243 19.90 -0.76 7.49
CA PRO A 243 19.49 -2.10 7.08
C PRO A 243 19.67 -3.10 8.22
N TRP A 244 18.68 -3.94 8.43
CA TRP A 244 18.77 -5.04 9.38
C TRP A 244 19.78 -6.12 8.94
N ARG A 245 20.48 -6.68 9.92
CA ARG A 245 21.35 -7.86 9.78
C ARG A 245 21.17 -8.77 11.01
N PRO A 246 21.46 -10.08 10.89
CA PRO A 246 21.55 -10.94 12.07
C PRO A 246 22.46 -10.32 13.13
N GLN A 247 22.09 -10.45 14.41
CA GLN A 247 22.75 -9.82 15.57
C GLN A 247 22.60 -8.28 15.69
N CYS A 248 21.87 -7.60 14.80
CA CYS A 248 21.48 -6.21 15.05
C CYS A 248 20.63 -6.11 16.33
N PRO A 249 20.73 -5.00 17.08
CA PRO A 249 19.99 -4.83 18.32
C PRO A 249 18.51 -4.51 18.11
N TYR A 250 18.01 -4.55 16.88
CA TYR A 250 16.61 -4.26 16.54
C TYR A 250 16.06 -5.38 15.66
N PRO A 251 14.76 -5.70 15.78
CA PRO A 251 14.11 -6.73 14.97
C PRO A 251 13.93 -6.28 13.50
N PRO A 252 13.84 -7.20 12.53
CA PRO A 252 13.65 -6.82 11.12
C PRO A 252 12.22 -6.33 10.83
N SER A 253 12.07 -5.54 9.78
CA SER A 253 10.77 -5.35 9.10
C SER A 253 10.37 -6.60 8.31
N GLY A 254 9.10 -6.66 7.88
CA GLY A 254 8.63 -7.79 7.05
C GLY A 254 9.42 -7.93 5.74
N LYS A 255 9.78 -6.80 5.12
CA LYS A 255 10.58 -6.78 3.88
C LYS A 255 12.00 -7.29 4.11
N GLU A 256 12.63 -6.89 5.21
CA GLU A 256 13.99 -7.32 5.56
C GLU A 256 14.05 -8.80 5.91
N LEU A 257 13.06 -9.29 6.67
CA LEU A 257 12.95 -10.71 7.00
C LEU A 257 12.74 -11.56 5.75
N ALA A 258 11.82 -11.16 4.87
CA ALA A 258 11.60 -11.85 3.60
C ALA A 258 12.87 -11.87 2.74
N ALA A 259 13.59 -10.75 2.64
CA ALA A 259 14.85 -10.68 1.90
C ALA A 259 15.95 -11.56 2.52
N TYR A 260 16.04 -11.61 3.85
CA TYR A 260 16.98 -12.48 4.56
C TYR A 260 16.69 -13.96 4.33
N LEU A 261 15.43 -14.37 4.45
CA LEU A 261 15.00 -15.74 4.21
C LEU A 261 15.25 -16.12 2.74
N ALA A 262 14.88 -15.27 1.78
CA ALA A 262 15.14 -15.50 0.36
C ALA A 262 16.65 -15.66 0.05
N LYS A 263 17.52 -14.96 0.78
CA LYS A 263 18.98 -15.08 0.63
C LYS A 263 19.57 -16.32 1.30
N THR A 264 18.97 -16.77 2.39
CA THR A 264 19.58 -17.80 3.26
C THR A 264 18.98 -19.19 3.06
N PHE A 265 17.75 -19.30 2.57
CA PHE A 265 16.98 -20.54 2.60
C PHE A 265 17.07 -21.45 1.33
N PRO A 266 17.22 -20.97 0.07
CA PRO A 266 17.45 -21.85 -1.09
C PRO A 266 18.93 -21.87 -1.55
N PRO A 267 19.37 -22.88 -2.33
CA PRO A 267 20.70 -22.90 -2.91
C PRO A 267 20.88 -21.65 -3.75
N GLN A 268 21.88 -20.86 -3.39
CA GLN A 268 22.05 -19.53 -3.91
C GLN A 268 21.95 -19.53 -5.44
N PRO A 269 21.09 -18.68 -6.02
CA PRO A 269 21.12 -18.45 -7.46
C PRO A 269 22.52 -18.02 -7.89
N GLU A 270 23.43 -17.57 -7.02
CA GLU A 270 24.85 -17.38 -7.34
C GLU A 270 25.58 -18.62 -7.90
N LYS A 271 25.25 -19.87 -7.53
CA LYS A 271 25.89 -21.06 -8.15
C LYS A 271 25.37 -21.29 -9.58
N VAL A 272 24.07 -21.11 -9.78
CA VAL A 272 23.39 -21.22 -11.08
C VAL A 272 23.79 -20.04 -11.98
N ILE A 273 23.78 -18.82 -11.45
CA ILE A 273 24.23 -17.57 -12.07
C ILE A 273 25.73 -17.64 -12.39
N ARG A 274 26.60 -18.22 -11.55
CA ARG A 274 28.04 -18.41 -11.90
C ARG A 274 28.25 -19.48 -12.97
N LEU A 275 27.39 -20.49 -13.05
CA LEU A 275 27.36 -21.45 -14.16
C LEU A 275 26.92 -20.77 -15.47
N LEU A 276 25.92 -19.88 -15.41
CA LEU A 276 25.41 -19.13 -16.56
C LEU A 276 26.29 -17.94 -16.98
N ALA A 277 27.03 -17.30 -16.04
CA ALA A 277 27.83 -16.09 -16.29
C ALA A 277 29.26 -16.36 -16.76
N HIS A 278 29.70 -17.62 -16.80
CA HIS A 278 31.05 -18.01 -17.25
C HIS A 278 31.10 -18.62 -18.65
N GLN A 279 30.01 -18.61 -19.41
CA GLN A 279 29.99 -19.13 -20.77
C GLN A 279 29.34 -18.14 -21.74
N ASP A 280 30.15 -17.52 -22.59
CA ASP A 280 29.76 -16.76 -23.79
C ASP A 280 29.20 -17.69 -24.90
N SER A 281 28.36 -18.65 -24.53
CA SER A 281 27.79 -19.61 -25.48
C SER A 281 26.35 -19.91 -25.11
N GLU A 282 25.46 -19.91 -26.09
CA GLU A 282 24.09 -20.40 -26.00
C GLU A 282 24.06 -21.73 -25.23
N ILE A 283 23.50 -21.71 -24.01
CA ILE A 283 23.39 -22.91 -23.18
C ILE A 283 22.17 -23.69 -23.65
N ASN A 284 22.40 -24.92 -24.09
CA ASN A 284 21.34 -25.82 -24.50
C ASN A 284 20.71 -26.46 -23.25
N ALA A 285 19.38 -26.51 -23.17
CA ALA A 285 18.65 -26.96 -21.97
C ALA A 285 18.99 -28.38 -21.50
N ASP A 286 19.55 -29.20 -22.40
CA ASP A 286 19.99 -30.58 -22.15
C ASP A 286 21.34 -30.69 -21.40
N GLU A 287 22.08 -29.58 -21.22
CA GLU A 287 23.41 -29.56 -20.58
C GLU A 287 23.38 -29.17 -19.09
N LEU A 288 22.21 -28.82 -18.54
CA LEU A 288 22.06 -28.47 -17.12
C LEU A 288 22.06 -29.73 -16.22
N PRO A 289 22.66 -29.68 -15.01
CA PRO A 289 22.74 -30.84 -14.13
C PRO A 289 21.35 -31.38 -13.77
N THR A 290 21.11 -32.67 -14.02
CA THR A 290 19.85 -33.40 -13.75
C THR A 290 19.45 -33.45 -12.28
N GLU A 291 20.32 -32.99 -11.39
CA GLU A 291 20.10 -32.89 -9.95
C GLU A 291 19.13 -31.73 -9.58
N TYR A 292 18.82 -30.82 -10.52
CA TYR A 292 17.95 -29.65 -10.28
C TYR A 292 16.81 -29.51 -11.31
N PRO A 293 15.88 -30.49 -11.39
CA PRO A 293 14.85 -30.54 -12.43
C PRO A 293 13.91 -29.32 -12.46
N LEU A 294 13.70 -28.65 -11.32
CA LEU A 294 12.86 -27.46 -11.20
C LEU A 294 13.50 -26.17 -11.77
N ILE A 295 14.83 -26.15 -11.94
CA ILE A 295 15.54 -24.97 -12.51
C ILE A 295 15.23 -24.82 -14.00
N ASN A 296 15.01 -25.93 -14.72
CA ASN A 296 14.62 -25.91 -16.13
C ASN A 296 13.27 -25.22 -16.34
N GLU A 297 12.29 -25.40 -15.45
CA GLU A 297 10.99 -24.69 -15.52
C GLU A 297 11.13 -23.19 -15.25
N VAL A 298 11.94 -22.79 -14.27
CA VAL A 298 12.15 -21.38 -13.92
C VAL A 298 12.82 -20.59 -15.06
N ILE A 299 13.81 -21.19 -15.73
CA ILE A 299 14.50 -20.56 -16.87
C ILE A 299 13.57 -20.44 -18.08
N HIS A 300 12.69 -21.42 -18.29
CA HIS A 300 11.77 -21.42 -19.44
C HIS A 300 10.57 -20.48 -19.29
N GLU A 301 10.06 -20.25 -18.08
CA GLU A 301 8.83 -19.46 -17.87
C GLU A 301 9.06 -18.01 -17.39
N HIS A 302 10.19 -17.70 -16.73
CA HIS A 302 10.35 -16.42 -16.05
C HIS A 302 11.59 -15.67 -16.55
N ALA A 303 11.36 -14.68 -17.42
CA ALA A 303 12.41 -13.88 -18.04
C ALA A 303 13.33 -13.18 -17.01
N ILE A 304 14.57 -13.65 -16.91
CA ILE A 304 15.65 -12.92 -16.24
C ILE A 304 16.13 -11.84 -17.23
N LEU A 305 15.67 -10.60 -17.08
CA LEU A 305 16.20 -9.48 -17.86
C LEU A 305 17.49 -8.95 -17.22
N ILE A 306 18.60 -9.10 -17.95
CA ILE A 306 19.90 -8.52 -17.61
C ILE A 306 20.02 -7.20 -18.36
N TYR A 307 20.01 -6.07 -17.64
CA TYR A 307 20.39 -4.78 -18.21
C TYR A 307 21.84 -4.46 -17.84
N PRO A 308 22.70 -4.10 -18.82
CA PRO A 308 24.02 -3.56 -18.51
C PRO A 308 23.87 -2.15 -17.91
N ASP A 309 24.56 -1.89 -16.79
CA ASP A 309 24.76 -0.52 -16.34
C ASP A 309 25.86 0.19 -17.16
N SER A 310 26.06 1.49 -16.94
CA SER A 310 27.05 2.33 -17.65
C SER A 310 28.51 1.88 -17.46
N GLU A 311 28.79 0.92 -16.58
CA GLU A 311 30.11 0.30 -16.37
C GLU A 311 30.16 -1.17 -16.83
N GLY A 312 29.10 -1.69 -17.48
CA GLY A 312 29.04 -3.06 -17.98
C GLY A 312 28.82 -4.13 -16.91
N LYS A 313 28.41 -3.77 -15.69
CA LYS A 313 28.02 -4.73 -14.66
C LYS A 313 26.50 -4.92 -14.72
N GLY A 314 26.07 -6.10 -15.15
CA GLY A 314 24.66 -6.44 -15.19
C GLY A 314 24.03 -6.39 -13.80
N ARG A 315 22.97 -5.59 -13.61
CA ARG A 315 22.11 -5.69 -12.42
C ARG A 315 20.88 -6.52 -12.75
N LEU A 316 20.67 -7.59 -11.97
CA LEU A 316 19.50 -8.46 -12.08
C LEU A 316 18.23 -7.73 -11.60
N HIS A 317 17.17 -7.77 -12.41
CA HIS A 317 15.82 -7.45 -11.93
C HIS A 317 15.06 -8.76 -11.67
N VAL A 318 14.70 -8.99 -10.41
CA VAL A 318 13.93 -10.17 -9.99
C VAL A 318 12.44 -9.84 -10.08
N GLY A 319 11.72 -10.44 -11.03
CA GLY A 319 10.26 -10.37 -11.13
C GLY A 319 9.55 -11.19 -10.04
N GLY A 320 8.26 -10.91 -9.81
CA GLY A 320 7.46 -11.50 -8.73
C GLY A 320 7.38 -13.04 -8.71
N GLY A 321 7.65 -13.73 -9.83
CA GLY A 321 7.65 -15.19 -9.90
C GLY A 321 8.72 -15.90 -9.05
N LEU A 322 9.85 -15.23 -8.75
CA LEU A 322 10.87 -15.85 -7.88
C LEU A 322 10.37 -16.03 -6.44
N LEU A 323 9.57 -15.10 -5.91
CA LEU A 323 9.02 -15.22 -4.55
C LEU A 323 8.02 -16.36 -4.42
N GLN A 324 7.23 -16.60 -5.46
CA GLN A 324 6.29 -17.72 -5.54
C GLN A 324 7.04 -19.07 -5.61
N TYR A 325 8.08 -19.14 -6.44
CA TYR A 325 8.97 -20.31 -6.51
C TYR A 325 9.67 -20.60 -5.17
N LEU A 326 10.17 -19.55 -4.49
CA LEU A 326 10.79 -19.69 -3.17
C LEU A 326 9.82 -20.22 -2.11
N SER A 327 8.54 -19.80 -2.17
CA SER A 327 7.49 -20.31 -1.29
C SER A 327 7.20 -21.79 -1.57
N GLN A 328 7.10 -22.20 -2.84
CA GLN A 328 6.90 -23.59 -3.23
C GLN A 328 8.09 -24.48 -2.88
N TYR A 329 9.31 -23.99 -3.07
CA TYR A 329 10.53 -24.70 -2.68
C TYR A 329 10.61 -24.91 -1.16
N ALA A 330 10.23 -23.91 -0.36
CA ALA A 330 10.18 -24.02 1.10
C ALA A 330 9.16 -25.05 1.60
N TYR A 331 8.04 -25.16 0.92
CA TYR A 331 7.07 -26.22 1.19
C TYR A 331 7.64 -27.62 0.89
N LEU A 332 8.40 -27.77 -0.20
CA LEU A 332 8.95 -29.05 -0.64
C LEU A 332 10.22 -29.49 0.12
N THR A 333 11.00 -28.54 0.64
CA THR A 333 12.24 -28.80 1.39
C THR A 333 11.99 -28.68 2.88
N LYS A 334 11.73 -29.83 3.53
CA LYS A 334 11.50 -30.03 4.98
C LYS A 334 11.67 -28.76 5.83
N GLU A 335 10.54 -28.22 6.27
CA GLU A 335 10.36 -26.92 6.94
C GLU A 335 11.30 -26.65 8.14
N GLY A 336 11.91 -27.68 8.74
CA GLY A 336 12.86 -27.54 9.86
C GLY A 336 14.02 -26.57 9.59
N GLU A 337 14.61 -26.58 8.39
CA GLU A 337 15.71 -25.65 8.06
C GLU A 337 15.24 -24.18 7.96
N LEU A 338 13.95 -23.94 7.71
CA LEU A 338 13.37 -22.59 7.68
C LEU A 338 13.22 -22.06 9.11
N TYR A 339 12.72 -22.92 10.01
CA TYR A 339 12.53 -22.59 11.42
C TYR A 339 13.85 -22.38 12.15
N ASP A 340 14.86 -23.21 11.89
CA ASP A 340 16.23 -23.02 12.42
C ASP A 340 16.79 -21.65 12.04
N ARG A 341 16.50 -21.16 10.83
CA ARG A 341 16.98 -19.84 10.37
C ARG A 341 16.22 -18.67 10.98
N LEU A 342 15.03 -18.91 11.53
CA LEU A 342 14.24 -17.91 12.24
C LEU A 342 14.68 -17.73 13.69
N GLN A 343 15.51 -18.63 14.24
CA GLN A 343 16.20 -18.42 15.52
C GLN A 343 17.04 -17.13 15.51
N CYS A 344 17.41 -16.59 14.34
CA CYS A 344 18.06 -15.29 14.26
C CYS A 344 17.19 -14.13 14.84
N LEU A 345 15.87 -14.32 14.90
CA LEU A 345 14.91 -13.40 15.53
C LEU A 345 14.87 -13.52 17.06
N GLU A 346 15.38 -14.61 17.62
CA GLU A 346 15.50 -14.82 19.08
C GLU A 346 16.67 -14.01 19.69
N LEU A 347 17.60 -13.53 18.85
CA LEU A 347 18.83 -12.90 19.31
C LEU A 347 18.59 -11.45 19.75
N GLY A 348 18.34 -11.24 21.05
CA GLY A 348 18.67 -10.01 21.80
C GLY A 348 18.10 -8.68 21.29
N CYS A 349 17.05 -8.74 20.46
CA CYS A 349 16.40 -7.58 19.87
C CYS A 349 15.85 -6.67 20.97
N GLN A 350 16.30 -5.41 21.00
CA GLN A 350 15.90 -4.44 22.00
C GLN A 350 14.54 -3.84 21.66
N PRO A 351 13.68 -3.63 22.67
CA PRO A 351 12.47 -2.84 22.49
C PRO A 351 12.77 -1.44 21.95
N ASN A 352 11.86 -0.87 21.16
CA ASN A 352 11.88 0.55 20.79
C ASN A 352 10.88 1.33 21.65
N GLN A 353 10.75 2.64 21.43
CA GLN A 353 9.85 3.50 22.21
C GLN A 353 8.37 3.10 22.08
N LEU A 354 7.96 2.50 20.94
CA LEU A 354 6.58 2.05 20.73
C LEU A 354 6.29 0.84 21.62
N HIS A 355 7.19 -0.14 21.65
CA HIS A 355 7.08 -1.28 22.57
C HIS A 355 7.02 -0.81 24.03
N ARG A 356 7.96 0.06 24.43
CA ARG A 356 8.01 0.63 25.80
C ARG A 356 6.80 1.49 26.14
N PHE A 357 6.19 2.17 25.17
CA PHE A 357 4.96 2.93 25.39
C PHE A 357 3.82 2.01 25.81
N PHE A 358 3.57 0.94 25.04
CA PHE A 358 2.47 0.02 25.34
C PHE A 358 2.69 -0.77 26.63
N ALA A 359 3.94 -1.14 26.93
CA ALA A 359 4.30 -1.81 28.19
C ALA A 359 4.02 -0.96 29.43
N ARG A 360 4.28 0.36 29.38
CA ARG A 360 4.07 1.28 30.52
C ARG A 360 2.63 1.77 30.65
N LEU A 361 1.85 1.72 29.56
CA LEU A 361 0.50 2.27 29.52
C LEU A 361 -0.43 1.74 30.64
N PRO A 362 -0.49 0.42 30.94
CA PRO A 362 -1.30 -0.12 32.03
C PRO A 362 -1.00 0.50 33.39
N ALA A 363 0.29 0.60 33.77
CA ALA A 363 0.71 1.22 35.02
C ALA A 363 0.32 2.70 35.08
N ILE A 364 0.55 3.46 34.01
CA ILE A 364 0.17 4.89 33.93
C ILE A 364 -1.34 5.06 34.12
N MET A 365 -2.16 4.19 33.51
CA MET A 365 -3.62 4.26 33.65
C MET A 365 -4.06 3.95 35.09
N ARG A 366 -3.50 2.90 35.70
CA ARG A 366 -3.77 2.55 37.11
C ARG A 366 -3.43 3.71 38.06
N ASP A 367 -2.26 4.32 37.91
CA ASP A 367 -1.81 5.43 38.76
C ASP A 367 -2.71 6.66 38.65
N LYS A 368 -3.34 6.86 37.48
CA LYS A 368 -4.29 7.94 37.23
C LYS A 368 -5.73 7.59 37.60
N GLY A 369 -6.00 6.39 38.14
CA GLY A 369 -7.33 5.94 38.54
C GLY A 369 -8.22 5.47 37.37
N TYR A 370 -7.63 5.19 36.21
CA TYR A 370 -8.31 4.54 35.10
C TYR A 370 -8.11 3.03 35.21
N TYR A 371 -9.12 2.38 35.78
CA TYR A 371 -9.17 0.94 36.01
C TYR A 371 -9.69 0.19 34.76
N PRO A 372 -9.66 -1.16 34.75
CA PRO A 372 -9.90 -1.99 33.57
C PRO A 372 -11.18 -1.66 32.76
N PRO A 373 -11.23 -2.06 31.48
CA PRO A 373 -10.50 -3.19 30.91
C PRO A 373 -9.08 -2.86 30.41
N TYR A 374 -8.10 -3.70 30.77
CA TYR A 374 -6.72 -3.68 30.28
C TYR A 374 -6.62 -3.92 28.78
N PRO A 375 -5.57 -3.40 28.11
CA PRO A 375 -5.46 -3.50 26.66
C PRO A 375 -5.29 -4.96 26.19
N LEU A 376 -5.92 -5.25 25.05
CA LEU A 376 -5.55 -6.36 24.19
C LEU A 376 -4.65 -5.78 23.11
N ILE A 377 -3.44 -6.27 22.97
CA ILE A 377 -2.49 -5.88 21.93
C ILE A 377 -2.39 -7.05 20.95
N VAL A 378 -2.70 -6.80 19.68
CA VAL A 378 -2.59 -7.82 18.63
C VAL A 378 -1.36 -7.52 17.78
N THR A 379 -0.55 -8.53 17.50
CA THR A 379 0.64 -8.39 16.66
C THR A 379 0.76 -9.54 15.66
N THR A 380 1.32 -9.20 14.50
CA THR A 380 1.75 -10.18 13.47
C THR A 380 3.25 -10.41 13.48
N ASN A 381 3.97 -9.87 14.46
CA ASN A 381 5.42 -9.99 14.55
C ASN A 381 5.79 -11.29 15.27
N TYR A 382 6.88 -11.91 14.83
CA TYR A 382 7.41 -13.14 15.42
C TYR A 382 8.37 -12.87 16.58
N ASP A 383 9.02 -11.70 16.58
CA ASP A 383 10.01 -11.28 17.59
C ASP A 383 9.39 -11.08 18.98
N ARG A 384 10.24 -11.00 20.02
CA ARG A 384 9.86 -10.80 21.42
C ARG A 384 10.02 -9.36 21.92
N ALA A 385 10.21 -8.38 21.03
CA ALA A 385 10.57 -7.02 21.46
C ALA A 385 9.43 -6.34 22.26
N LEU A 386 8.18 -6.76 22.07
CA LEU A 386 7.05 -6.27 22.86
C LEU A 386 7.04 -6.93 24.25
N GLU A 387 7.16 -8.25 24.31
CA GLU A 387 7.21 -9.06 25.53
C GLU A 387 8.35 -8.59 26.44
N GLN A 388 9.55 -8.43 25.87
CA GLN A 388 10.71 -7.88 26.58
C GLN A 388 10.42 -6.49 27.15
N ALA A 389 9.66 -5.65 26.45
CA ALA A 389 9.31 -4.33 26.95
C ALA A 389 8.39 -4.39 28.19
N PHE A 390 7.48 -5.37 28.24
CA PHE A 390 6.62 -5.61 29.40
C PHE A 390 7.43 -6.17 30.58
N GLU A 391 8.33 -7.11 30.31
CA GLU A 391 9.28 -7.65 31.30
C GLU A 391 10.16 -6.51 31.88
N ASP A 392 10.76 -5.67 31.04
CA ASP A 392 11.56 -4.50 31.44
C ASP A 392 10.76 -3.50 32.29
N ALA A 393 9.46 -3.36 32.01
CA ALA A 393 8.55 -2.49 32.74
C ALA A 393 8.02 -3.11 34.04
N ASN A 394 8.33 -4.39 34.34
CA ASN A 394 7.72 -5.18 35.41
C ASN A 394 6.18 -5.17 35.34
N GLU A 395 5.61 -5.20 34.13
CA GLU A 395 4.17 -5.25 33.92
C GLU A 395 3.75 -6.69 33.55
N PRO A 396 3.00 -7.41 34.39
CA PRO A 396 2.57 -8.77 34.08
C PRO A 396 1.56 -8.79 32.92
N PHE A 397 1.69 -9.76 32.01
CA PHE A 397 0.81 -9.90 30.85
C PHE A 397 0.52 -11.37 30.52
N ASP A 398 -0.63 -11.63 29.94
CA ASP A 398 -0.95 -12.94 29.34
C ASP A 398 -0.49 -12.95 27.87
N LEU A 399 0.26 -13.97 27.47
CA LEU A 399 0.66 -14.19 26.09
C LEU A 399 -0.20 -15.26 25.44
N VAL A 400 -0.80 -14.94 24.30
CA VAL A 400 -1.59 -15.89 23.49
C VAL A 400 -0.99 -15.92 22.10
N PHE A 401 -0.56 -17.08 21.64
CA PHE A 401 0.09 -17.22 20.33
C PHE A 401 -0.43 -18.45 19.58
N TYR A 402 -0.38 -18.37 18.26
CA TYR A 402 -0.76 -19.47 17.38
C TYR A 402 0.34 -20.54 17.37
N SER A 403 -0.04 -21.81 17.49
CA SER A 403 0.84 -22.95 17.25
C SER A 403 0.15 -23.89 16.25
N ASN A 404 0.91 -24.30 15.24
CA ASN A 404 0.51 -25.32 14.28
C ASN A 404 1.51 -26.49 14.39
N THR A 405 1.04 -27.70 14.14
CA THR A 405 1.83 -28.93 14.23
C THR A 405 2.00 -29.53 12.84
N ILE A 406 3.18 -30.05 12.52
CA ILE A 406 3.48 -30.68 11.23
C ILE A 406 2.68 -32.00 11.05
N ASP A 407 2.21 -32.61 12.14
CA ASP A 407 1.31 -33.76 12.06
C ASP A 407 -0.11 -33.34 11.65
N ALA A 408 -0.53 -33.72 10.44
CA ALA A 408 -1.85 -33.44 9.89
C ALA A 408 -3.03 -34.02 10.71
N GLN A 409 -2.78 -34.88 11.70
CA GLN A 409 -3.81 -35.36 12.64
C GLN A 409 -4.02 -34.44 13.84
N GLU A 410 -3.03 -33.60 14.18
CA GLU A 410 -3.14 -32.56 15.20
C GLU A 410 -3.60 -31.25 14.57
N ARG A 411 -4.52 -30.55 15.25
CA ARG A 411 -5.24 -29.40 14.68
C ARG A 411 -4.57 -28.09 15.09
N ASP A 412 -4.67 -27.07 14.24
CA ASP A 412 -4.40 -25.65 14.55
C ASP A 412 -4.97 -25.23 15.91
N LYS A 413 -4.13 -24.64 16.78
CA LYS A 413 -4.52 -24.20 18.11
C LYS A 413 -3.88 -22.86 18.50
N PHE A 414 -4.46 -22.24 19.52
CA PHE A 414 -3.79 -21.17 20.26
C PHE A 414 -3.30 -21.70 21.60
N VAL A 415 -2.14 -21.23 22.02
CA VAL A 415 -1.53 -21.52 23.32
C VAL A 415 -1.62 -20.25 24.17
N HIS A 416 -1.96 -20.41 25.44
CA HIS A 416 -1.94 -19.34 26.43
C HIS A 416 -0.83 -19.57 27.44
N GLN A 417 0.08 -18.60 27.56
CA GLN A 417 1.09 -18.55 28.59
C GLN A 417 0.75 -17.42 29.58
N PRO A 418 0.40 -17.76 30.84
CA PRO A 418 0.26 -16.76 31.90
C PRO A 418 1.64 -16.23 32.35
N PRO A 419 1.72 -15.08 33.04
CA PRO A 419 3.00 -14.44 33.36
C PRO A 419 3.99 -15.34 34.12
N ASP A 420 3.48 -16.12 35.08
CA ASP A 420 4.29 -16.93 35.99
C ASP A 420 4.03 -18.45 35.81
N GLY A 421 3.55 -18.87 34.64
CA GLY A 421 3.21 -20.28 34.40
C GLY A 421 3.61 -20.79 33.03
N PRO A 422 3.65 -22.13 32.87
CA PRO A 422 4.01 -22.75 31.61
C PRO A 422 2.94 -22.47 30.54
N PRO A 423 3.30 -22.51 29.24
CA PRO A 423 2.34 -22.45 28.14
C PRO A 423 1.28 -23.57 28.26
N GLN A 424 0.03 -23.24 27.98
CA GLN A 424 -1.12 -24.15 28.06
C GLN A 424 -1.93 -24.09 26.77
N GLU A 425 -2.11 -25.24 26.12
CA GLU A 425 -2.96 -25.34 24.94
C GLU A 425 -4.43 -25.00 25.24
N ILE A 426 -5.03 -24.20 24.37
CA ILE A 426 -6.45 -23.88 24.41
C ILE A 426 -7.22 -24.94 23.61
N GLN A 427 -7.63 -26.03 24.27
CA GLN A 427 -8.38 -27.12 23.62
C GLN A 427 -9.83 -26.73 23.28
N GLU A 428 -10.51 -26.01 24.17
CA GLU A 428 -11.91 -25.57 23.99
C GLU A 428 -12.01 -24.04 24.07
N PRO A 429 -11.75 -23.29 22.97
CA PRO A 429 -11.69 -21.83 22.97
C PRO A 429 -12.96 -21.15 23.53
N ASN A 430 -14.13 -21.71 23.23
CA ASN A 430 -15.42 -21.18 23.72
C ASN A 430 -15.64 -21.35 25.23
N LYS A 431 -14.94 -22.29 25.88
CA LYS A 431 -15.02 -22.52 27.34
C LYS A 431 -13.79 -22.02 28.09
N TYR A 432 -12.81 -21.47 27.39
CA TYR A 432 -11.55 -21.04 27.99
C TYR A 432 -11.75 -19.87 28.96
N LYS A 433 -11.37 -20.05 30.22
CA LYS A 433 -11.55 -19.06 31.30
C LYS A 433 -10.25 -18.40 31.77
N GLY A 434 -9.09 -18.87 31.29
CA GLY A 434 -7.77 -18.45 31.78
C GLY A 434 -7.38 -17.01 31.47
N LEU A 435 -8.12 -16.30 30.63
CA LEU A 435 -7.85 -14.90 30.26
C LEU A 435 -8.79 -13.94 30.98
N SER A 436 -8.28 -12.81 31.48
CA SER A 436 -9.13 -11.76 32.08
C SER A 436 -8.58 -10.36 31.78
N PHE A 437 -9.32 -9.59 30.97
CA PHE A 437 -9.00 -8.17 30.72
C PHE A 437 -9.22 -7.27 31.94
N ASP A 438 -9.76 -7.81 33.04
CA ASP A 438 -9.91 -7.07 34.29
C ASP A 438 -8.69 -7.24 35.20
N GLU A 439 -7.84 -8.23 34.92
CA GLU A 439 -6.66 -8.53 35.74
C GLU A 439 -5.39 -7.94 35.13
N ARG A 440 -5.17 -8.16 33.84
CA ARG A 440 -3.92 -7.79 33.18
C ARG A 440 -4.05 -7.61 31.65
N PRO A 441 -3.05 -6.96 31.02
CA PRO A 441 -2.91 -6.90 29.56
C PRO A 441 -2.79 -8.28 28.92
N VAL A 442 -3.26 -8.40 27.67
CA VAL A 442 -3.11 -9.61 26.86
C VAL A 442 -2.39 -9.26 25.56
N ILE A 443 -1.35 -10.00 25.21
CA ILE A 443 -0.65 -9.94 23.92
C ILE A 443 -1.11 -11.13 23.07
N LEU A 444 -1.63 -10.86 21.87
CA LEU A 444 -2.07 -11.87 20.90
C LEU A 444 -1.15 -11.88 19.68
N LYS A 445 -0.39 -12.95 19.47
CA LYS A 445 0.46 -13.17 18.29
C LYS A 445 -0.24 -14.08 17.28
N LEU A 446 -0.67 -13.51 16.16
CA LEU A 446 -1.54 -14.22 15.21
C LEU A 446 -0.82 -15.27 14.36
N TYR A 447 0.50 -15.16 14.20
CA TYR A 447 1.32 -16.04 13.37
C TYR A 447 2.31 -16.91 14.18
N GLY A 448 2.19 -16.89 15.51
CA GLY A 448 3.06 -17.60 16.44
C GLY A 448 4.22 -16.75 16.95
N THR A 449 5.17 -17.41 17.62
CA THR A 449 6.33 -16.76 18.26
C THR A 449 7.60 -17.52 17.94
N ALA A 450 8.69 -16.80 17.67
CA ALA A 450 9.95 -17.41 17.23
C ALA A 450 10.64 -18.26 18.31
N ASP A 451 10.41 -17.95 19.59
CA ASP A 451 11.14 -18.50 20.75
C ASP A 451 10.53 -19.78 21.36
N GLN A 452 9.39 -20.22 20.85
CA GLN A 452 8.65 -21.38 21.40
C GLN A 452 8.35 -22.42 20.32
N ILE A 453 9.18 -22.49 19.27
CA ILE A 453 9.06 -23.53 18.25
C ILE A 453 9.59 -24.84 18.85
N SER A 454 8.69 -25.73 19.27
CA SER A 454 9.06 -27.08 19.68
C SER A 454 9.35 -27.96 18.45
N GLU A 455 10.00 -29.11 18.66
CA GLU A 455 10.25 -30.09 17.60
C GLU A 455 8.91 -30.60 17.03
N GLY A 456 8.57 -30.17 15.80
CA GLY A 456 7.30 -30.51 15.15
C GLY A 456 6.25 -29.38 15.08
N GLU A 457 6.54 -28.18 15.60
CA GLU A 457 5.67 -27.00 15.49
C GLU A 457 6.06 -26.09 14.30
N SER A 458 5.08 -25.37 13.73
CA SER A 458 5.21 -24.50 12.57
C SER A 458 4.67 -23.08 12.81
N LEU A 459 5.31 -22.10 12.16
CA LEU A 459 4.91 -20.69 12.14
C LEU A 459 4.25 -20.33 10.81
N VAL A 460 3.32 -19.37 10.81
CA VAL A 460 2.66 -18.93 9.56
C VAL A 460 3.56 -17.98 8.77
N ILE A 461 4.31 -18.49 7.80
CA ILE A 461 5.40 -17.75 7.14
C ILE A 461 5.36 -17.87 5.62
N THR A 462 5.05 -19.05 5.09
CA THR A 462 4.98 -19.30 3.64
C THR A 462 3.60 -18.96 3.10
N GLU A 463 3.49 -18.81 1.77
CA GLU A 463 2.20 -18.63 1.10
C GLU A 463 1.25 -19.78 1.43
N GLU A 464 1.76 -21.03 1.46
CA GLU A 464 0.97 -22.20 1.80
C GLU A 464 0.48 -22.14 3.25
N HIS A 465 1.31 -21.72 4.21
CA HIS A 465 0.83 -21.53 5.59
C HIS A 465 -0.27 -20.47 5.65
N TYR A 466 -0.22 -19.40 4.86
CA TYR A 466 -1.31 -18.42 4.81
C TYR A 466 -2.58 -18.98 4.14
N ILE A 467 -2.44 -19.86 3.14
CA ILE A 467 -3.55 -20.57 2.48
C ILE A 467 -4.17 -21.58 3.44
N GLU A 468 -3.37 -22.45 4.08
CA GLU A 468 -3.82 -23.37 5.11
C GLU A 468 -4.45 -22.61 6.27
N TYR A 469 -3.76 -21.56 6.75
CA TYR A 469 -4.31 -20.67 7.75
C TYR A 469 -5.61 -20.05 7.28
N LEU A 470 -5.90 -19.85 5.98
CA LEU A 470 -7.17 -19.34 5.43
C LEU A 470 -8.24 -20.42 5.23
N VAL A 471 -7.85 -21.62 4.84
CA VAL A 471 -8.74 -22.74 4.51
C VAL A 471 -9.12 -23.53 5.76
N SER A 472 -8.30 -23.47 6.80
CA SER A 472 -8.60 -24.06 8.10
C SER A 472 -9.80 -23.38 8.77
N ARG A 473 -10.28 -23.99 9.86
CA ARG A 473 -11.50 -23.57 10.59
C ARG A 473 -11.56 -22.06 10.81
N ASP A 474 -12.77 -21.48 10.75
CA ASP A 474 -13.01 -20.06 11.04
C ASP A 474 -12.23 -19.63 12.30
N LEU A 475 -11.45 -18.54 12.23
CA LEU A 475 -10.67 -18.01 13.35
C LEU A 475 -11.55 -17.75 14.58
N SER A 476 -12.84 -17.49 14.36
CA SER A 476 -13.82 -17.37 15.44
C SER A 476 -13.99 -18.64 16.28
N SER A 477 -13.62 -19.79 15.75
CA SER A 477 -13.65 -21.08 16.42
C SER A 477 -12.32 -21.44 17.11
N LEU A 478 -11.22 -20.77 16.76
CA LEU A 478 -9.88 -21.03 17.28
C LEU A 478 -9.49 -20.07 18.44
N LEU A 479 -10.00 -18.84 18.42
CA LEU A 479 -9.70 -17.85 19.47
C LEU A 479 -10.67 -17.96 20.66
N PRO A 480 -10.19 -17.74 21.91
CA PRO A 480 -11.04 -17.62 23.08
C PRO A 480 -12.17 -16.60 22.90
N ALA A 481 -13.36 -16.96 23.39
CA ALA A 481 -14.56 -16.10 23.27
C ALA A 481 -14.36 -14.69 23.86
N LYS A 482 -13.53 -14.56 24.91
CA LYS A 482 -13.18 -13.25 25.50
C LYS A 482 -12.41 -12.36 24.51
N ILE A 483 -11.40 -12.89 23.82
CA ILE A 483 -10.62 -12.18 22.80
C ILE A 483 -11.54 -11.74 21.66
N LEU A 484 -12.34 -12.66 21.12
CA LEU A 484 -13.28 -12.36 20.05
C LEU A 484 -14.32 -11.31 20.47
N GLY A 485 -14.85 -11.43 21.69
CA GLY A 485 -15.76 -10.44 22.26
C GLY A 485 -15.15 -9.05 22.29
N LYS A 486 -13.89 -8.93 22.71
CA LYS A 486 -13.16 -7.66 22.72
C LYS A 486 -12.90 -7.11 21.31
N LEU A 487 -12.50 -7.95 20.35
CA LEU A 487 -12.24 -7.53 18.96
C LEU A 487 -13.50 -7.18 18.15
N ARG A 488 -14.62 -7.83 18.46
CA ARG A 488 -15.85 -7.74 17.65
C ARG A 488 -16.87 -6.76 18.19
N THR A 489 -16.75 -6.31 19.44
CA THR A 489 -17.65 -5.33 20.04
C THR A 489 -17.63 -3.99 19.30
N LYS A 490 -18.82 -3.39 19.08
CA LYS A 490 -18.98 -2.11 18.36
C LYS A 490 -18.28 -0.92 19.03
N ARG A 491 -17.96 -1.02 20.31
CA ARG A 491 -17.30 0.03 21.11
C ARG A 491 -15.77 0.01 20.97
N THR A 492 -15.20 -1.05 20.39
CA THR A 492 -13.75 -1.23 20.25
C THR A 492 -13.21 -0.39 19.10
N ASN A 493 -12.17 0.37 19.39
CA ASN A 493 -11.42 1.14 18.42
C ASN A 493 -10.11 0.42 18.11
N VAL A 494 -9.90 0.03 16.85
CA VAL A 494 -8.63 -0.59 16.45
C VAL A 494 -7.68 0.49 15.96
N LEU A 495 -6.44 0.45 16.44
CA LEU A 495 -5.34 1.34 16.05
C LEU A 495 -4.25 0.53 15.35
N PHE A 496 -4.20 0.61 14.02
CA PHE A 496 -3.18 -0.06 13.20
C PHE A 496 -1.88 0.75 13.18
N LEU A 497 -0.78 0.13 13.58
CA LEU A 497 0.57 0.71 13.61
C LEU A 497 1.55 -0.22 12.90
N GLY A 498 2.34 0.30 11.97
CA GLY A 498 3.29 -0.52 11.19
C GLY A 498 2.63 -1.63 10.36
N TYR A 499 1.33 -1.48 10.08
CA TYR A 499 0.51 -2.44 9.32
C TYR A 499 0.27 -1.88 7.92
N LEU A 500 0.58 -2.66 6.89
CA LEU A 500 0.53 -2.32 5.47
C LEU A 500 -0.47 -3.22 4.71
N LEU A 501 -1.66 -2.68 4.40
CA LEU A 501 -2.64 -3.38 3.55
C LEU A 501 -2.18 -3.63 2.11
N GLY A 502 -1.04 -3.11 1.68
CA GLY A 502 -0.44 -3.48 0.39
C GLY A 502 -0.07 -4.97 0.35
N ASN A 503 0.30 -5.55 1.50
CA ASN A 503 0.68 -6.95 1.59
C ASN A 503 -0.58 -7.82 1.71
N TRP A 504 -0.73 -8.83 0.84
CA TRP A 504 -1.93 -9.66 0.78
C TRP A 504 -2.14 -10.49 2.06
N ASN A 505 -1.07 -10.98 2.67
CA ASN A 505 -1.09 -11.73 3.93
C ASN A 505 -1.65 -10.91 5.11
N GLN A 506 -1.49 -9.59 5.09
CA GLN A 506 -2.08 -8.70 6.10
C GLN A 506 -3.57 -8.47 5.85
N ARG A 507 -4.02 -8.41 4.59
CA ARG A 507 -5.46 -8.33 4.27
C ARG A 507 -6.20 -9.60 4.72
N ILE A 508 -5.55 -10.76 4.68
CA ILE A 508 -6.11 -12.03 5.16
C ILE A 508 -6.64 -11.94 6.59
N ILE A 509 -5.87 -11.32 7.49
CA ILE A 509 -6.26 -11.20 8.89
C ILE A 509 -7.48 -10.31 9.09
N LEU A 510 -7.59 -9.23 8.31
CA LEU A 510 -8.79 -8.40 8.33
C LEU A 510 -10.04 -9.19 7.92
N HIS A 511 -9.90 -10.01 6.87
CA HIS A 511 -10.96 -10.91 6.45
C HIS A 511 -11.26 -11.94 7.56
N ARG A 512 -10.27 -12.71 8.02
CA ARG A 512 -10.42 -13.72 9.08
C ARG A 512 -11.14 -13.23 10.34
N ILE A 513 -10.79 -12.05 10.86
CA ILE A 513 -11.39 -11.56 12.11
C ILE A 513 -12.78 -10.94 11.87
N TRP A 514 -13.00 -10.23 10.74
CA TRP A 514 -14.15 -9.33 10.55
C TRP A 514 -14.99 -9.51 9.26
N GLN A 515 -14.74 -10.52 8.41
CA GLN A 515 -15.41 -10.77 7.11
C GLN A 515 -16.94 -10.69 7.16
N ASN A 516 -17.57 -11.15 8.24
CA ASN A 516 -19.04 -11.20 8.37
C ASN A 516 -19.64 -10.04 9.20
N LEU A 517 -18.82 -9.09 9.67
CA LEU A 517 -19.26 -8.05 10.61
C LEU A 517 -19.45 -6.66 10.00
N GLY A 518 -19.29 -6.54 8.67
CA GLY A 518 -19.51 -5.29 7.94
C GLY A 518 -18.61 -4.16 8.44
N LEU A 519 -17.31 -4.23 8.14
CA LEU A 519 -16.33 -3.17 8.44
C LEU A 519 -16.84 -1.76 8.05
N LYS A 520 -17.68 -1.68 7.01
CA LYS A 520 -18.36 -0.48 6.51
C LYS A 520 -19.33 0.23 7.50
N LYS A 521 -19.61 -0.33 8.69
CA LYS A 521 -20.52 0.26 9.71
C LYS A 521 -19.84 0.54 11.06
N ARG A 522 -18.51 0.59 11.11
CA ARG A 522 -17.77 0.89 12.35
C ARG A 522 -17.24 2.31 12.30
N ASP A 523 -17.63 3.13 13.27
CA ASP A 523 -17.08 4.47 13.43
C ASP A 523 -15.76 4.39 14.21
N ALA A 524 -14.74 5.15 13.75
CA ALA A 524 -13.52 5.47 14.48
C ALA A 524 -12.44 4.38 14.63
N TRP A 525 -12.05 3.71 13.55
CA TRP A 525 -10.78 2.96 13.49
C TRP A 525 -9.70 3.80 12.82
N TRP A 526 -8.45 3.58 13.23
CA TRP A 526 -7.33 4.40 12.81
C TRP A 526 -6.17 3.56 12.31
N ALA A 527 -5.48 4.04 11.27
CA ALA A 527 -4.18 3.56 10.85
C ALA A 527 -3.20 4.71 10.86
N VAL A 528 -1.98 4.48 11.32
CA VAL A 528 -0.90 5.49 11.28
C VAL A 528 0.19 4.99 10.36
N GLN A 529 0.51 5.79 9.35
CA GLN A 529 1.50 5.45 8.35
C GLN A 529 2.24 6.71 7.92
N ALA A 530 3.56 6.65 7.79
CA ALA A 530 4.34 7.73 7.22
C ALA A 530 4.13 7.75 5.70
N SER A 531 3.71 8.90 5.17
CA SER A 531 3.54 9.16 3.73
C SER A 531 2.82 8.03 2.98
N PRO A 532 1.58 7.65 3.38
CA PRO A 532 0.90 6.51 2.79
C PRO A 532 0.64 6.75 1.31
N ARG A 533 0.98 5.74 0.49
CA ARG A 533 0.73 5.76 -0.96
C ARG A 533 -0.79 5.85 -1.23
N PRO A 534 -1.23 6.48 -2.33
CA PRO A 534 -2.65 6.66 -2.64
C PRO A 534 -3.46 5.35 -2.63
N LEU A 535 -2.91 4.25 -3.19
CA LEU A 535 -3.55 2.94 -3.15
C LEU A 535 -3.74 2.42 -1.72
N ALA A 536 -2.72 2.58 -0.86
CA ALA A 536 -2.83 2.18 0.54
C ALA A 536 -3.89 3.00 1.28
N GLN A 537 -3.97 4.32 1.03
CA GLN A 537 -5.02 5.18 1.58
C GLN A 537 -6.42 4.73 1.12
N LYS A 538 -6.61 4.47 -0.18
CA LYS A 538 -7.88 3.98 -0.74
C LYS A 538 -8.27 2.61 -0.17
N LEU A 539 -7.31 1.70 0.01
CA LEU A 539 -7.52 0.40 0.64
C LEU A 539 -8.04 0.56 2.07
N TRP A 540 -7.39 1.37 2.90
CA TRP A 540 -7.86 1.66 4.27
C TRP A 540 -9.26 2.31 4.28
N GLN A 541 -9.51 3.26 3.39
CA GLN A 541 -10.83 3.91 3.24
C GLN A 541 -11.92 2.92 2.83
N SER A 542 -11.61 1.90 2.01
CA SER A 542 -12.55 0.85 1.63
C SER A 542 -13.07 0.03 2.84
N TYR A 543 -12.27 -0.02 3.91
CA TYR A 543 -12.62 -0.63 5.20
C TYR A 543 -13.18 0.38 6.22
N ASN A 544 -13.42 1.64 5.82
CA ASN A 544 -13.83 2.75 6.68
C ASN A 544 -12.82 3.07 7.80
N ILE A 545 -11.52 2.93 7.51
CA ILE A 545 -10.44 3.18 8.47
C ILE A 545 -9.76 4.50 8.11
N VAL A 546 -9.65 5.40 9.10
CA VAL A 546 -9.03 6.72 8.93
C VAL A 546 -7.52 6.58 8.99
N VAL A 547 -6.82 7.06 7.95
CA VAL A 547 -5.36 7.02 7.89
C VAL A 547 -4.79 8.36 8.32
N HIS A 548 -3.90 8.34 9.31
CA HIS A 548 -3.12 9.49 9.75
C HIS A 548 -1.72 9.41 9.15
N ASP A 549 -1.38 10.40 8.33
CA ASP A 549 -0.04 10.56 7.76
C ASP A 549 0.89 11.13 8.83
N TRP A 550 1.64 10.25 9.48
CA TRP A 550 2.57 10.63 10.54
C TRP A 550 3.70 9.60 10.67
N PRO A 551 4.97 10.03 10.72
CA PRO A 551 6.05 9.16 11.16
C PRO A 551 5.75 8.50 12.50
N LEU A 552 5.85 7.17 12.58
CA LEU A 552 5.51 6.40 13.79
C LEU A 552 6.29 6.88 15.02
N LYS A 553 7.56 7.28 14.83
CA LYS A 553 8.40 7.81 15.89
C LYS A 553 7.78 9.07 16.52
N ASP A 554 7.46 10.05 15.70
CA ASP A 554 6.91 11.32 16.19
C ASP A 554 5.49 11.14 16.73
N TYR A 555 4.70 10.29 16.07
CA TYR A 555 3.34 9.97 16.49
C TYR A 555 3.29 9.36 17.90
N ILE A 556 4.17 8.40 18.18
CA ILE A 556 4.24 7.74 19.49
C ILE A 556 4.82 8.69 20.54
N ALA A 557 5.81 9.51 20.21
CA ALA A 557 6.36 10.50 21.14
C ALA A 557 5.27 11.50 21.59
N GLU A 558 4.45 11.98 20.66
CA GLU A 558 3.34 12.86 20.96
C GLU A 558 2.22 12.15 21.75
N LEU A 559 1.91 10.90 21.41
CA LEU A 559 0.94 10.09 22.17
C LEU A 559 1.40 9.88 23.62
N ASP A 560 2.68 9.54 23.83
CA ASP A 560 3.30 9.37 25.16
C ASP A 560 3.22 10.67 25.98
N ARG A 561 3.52 11.81 25.36
CA ARG A 561 3.37 13.14 25.99
C ARG A 561 1.93 13.39 26.44
N ARG A 562 0.94 13.09 25.60
CA ARG A 562 -0.48 13.29 25.93
C ARG A 562 -0.96 12.34 27.02
N VAL A 563 -0.59 11.06 26.95
CA VAL A 563 -0.92 10.06 27.96
C VAL A 563 -0.40 10.46 29.35
N LYS A 564 0.84 10.95 29.42
CA LYS A 564 1.41 11.46 30.68
C LYS A 564 0.62 12.64 31.26
N ASN A 565 0.03 13.47 30.40
CA ASN A 565 -0.74 14.65 30.78
C ASN A 565 -2.23 14.39 31.05
N ILE A 566 -2.71 13.15 30.91
CA ILE A 566 -4.09 12.79 31.29
C ILE A 566 -4.31 13.14 32.77
N PRO A 567 -5.40 13.85 33.13
CA PRO A 567 -5.70 14.17 34.52
C PRO A 567 -6.05 12.90 35.31
N ALA A 568 -5.69 12.84 36.59
CA ALA A 568 -6.16 11.75 37.46
C ALA A 568 -7.67 11.85 37.67
N LYS A 569 -8.38 10.72 37.68
CA LYS A 569 -9.80 10.67 38.06
C LYS A 569 -9.96 11.14 39.50
N ARG A 570 -10.88 12.08 39.74
CA ARG A 570 -11.20 12.53 41.11
C ARG A 570 -11.97 11.43 41.82
N ARG A 571 -11.76 11.27 43.14
CA ARG A 571 -12.45 10.27 44.00
C ARG A 571 -13.99 10.34 43.97
N GLN A 572 -14.59 11.39 43.40
CA GLN A 572 -16.04 11.52 43.24
C GLN A 572 -16.58 10.85 41.95
N ASP A 573 -15.69 10.45 41.02
CA ASP A 573 -16.02 9.82 39.73
C ASP A 573 -15.64 8.31 39.67
N LEU A 574 -15.25 7.75 40.82
CA LEU A 574 -15.03 6.31 41.09
C LEU A 574 -16.26 5.76 41.80
#